data_AF-A0AAU9NNR9-F1
#
_entry.id   AF-A0AAU9NNR9-F1
#
_cell.length_a   1.000
_cell.length_b   1.000
_cell.length_c   1.000
_cell.angle_alpha   90.00
_cell.angle_beta   90.00
_cell.angle_gamma   90.00
#
_symmetry.space_group_name_H-M   'P 1'
#
loop_
_entity.id
_entity.type
_entity.pdbx_description
1 polymer ?
#
loop_
_entity_poly.entity_id
_entity_poly.type
_entity_poly.pdbx_seq_one_letter_code
_entity_poly.pdbx_strand_id
1 'polypeptide(L)'
;MATDDSDNNVEIWKIKKLIKALEAARGNGTSMISLIIPPCDQISRVTKMLGDEFGTASNIKSRVNRQSVLGAITSAQQRLKLYNKIPPNGLVLYTGTIVTSDEKEKKVTFDFEPFKPINSSLYLCDNKFHTEALKKLLESDDKFGFIVMDGNGTLFGTVSGDTKEVLHKYIVELPKKHGRGGQSALRFDRIRMEKRHNYVRKTAELATQFYINPATNQPNVSGLILAGCADFKTELSQSDLFDPRLQEKILNVVDVSYGGENGFNQAIKLSSEILANVKFIQEKRLIGKYFEEINQDRGKYVVGIDDTLEALHMGAVETLLVWENLEINRYVLRNNASGEISIKYLNKVQETDESNFRDSVSDAELVVEENMSLIEWFVNEYKRFGCKLEFVTNRSQEGLNFCTGLGGIGGILRYQLLIHSFDELSDDGENNDIQNSDDGESYNTENHDDGKNYNAE
;
A
#
# COMPACT_ATOMS: atom_id res chain seq x y z
N MET A 1 8.86 6.77 18.00
CA MET A 1 8.84 7.14 16.59
C MET A 1 7.69 6.39 15.98
N ALA A 2 6.59 7.08 15.67
CA ALA A 2 5.52 6.47 14.89
C ALA A 2 6.09 6.22 13.49
N THR A 3 6.30 4.95 13.14
CA THR A 3 6.53 4.56 11.76
C THR A 3 5.25 4.87 11.02
N ASP A 4 5.27 5.89 10.16
CA ASP A 4 4.12 6.30 9.36
C ASP A 4 3.61 5.09 8.56
N ASP A 5 2.30 4.88 8.48
CA ASP A 5 1.68 3.74 7.78
C ASP A 5 2.15 3.61 6.31
N SER A 6 2.56 4.72 5.70
CA SER A 6 3.18 4.79 4.38
C SER A 6 4.52 4.04 4.31
N ASP A 7 5.37 4.17 5.33
CA ASP A 7 6.67 3.48 5.38
C ASP A 7 6.48 1.96 5.46
N ASN A 8 5.47 1.51 6.22
CA ASN A 8 5.09 0.10 6.30
C ASN A 8 4.61 -0.42 4.94
N ASN A 9 3.81 0.36 4.21
CA ASN A 9 3.37 -0.02 2.86
C ASN A 9 4.54 -0.17 1.88
N VAL A 10 5.56 0.69 2.00
CA VAL A 10 6.78 0.61 1.20
C VAL A 10 7.60 -0.65 1.52
N GLU A 11 7.75 -1.00 2.80
CA GLU A 11 8.42 -2.25 3.20
C GLU A 11 7.64 -3.50 2.72
N ILE A 12 6.31 -3.47 2.83
CA ILE A 12 5.42 -4.51 2.30
C ILE A 12 5.63 -4.65 0.78
N TRP A 13 5.74 -3.54 0.04
CA TRP A 13 6.01 -3.58 -1.40
C TRP A 13 7.37 -4.21 -1.72
N LYS A 14 8.44 -3.86 -1.00
CA LYS A 14 9.78 -4.49 -1.17
C LYS A 14 9.69 -6.01 -1.00
N ILE A 15 8.97 -6.45 0.03
CA ILE A 15 8.79 -7.88 0.32
C ILE A 15 7.91 -8.55 -0.74
N LYS A 16 6.83 -7.91 -1.23
CA LYS A 16 6.03 -8.41 -2.36
C LYS A 16 6.88 -8.63 -3.61
N LYS A 17 7.74 -7.66 -3.96
CA LYS A 17 8.65 -7.76 -5.12
C LYS A 17 9.65 -8.89 -4.93
N LEU A 18 10.24 -9.02 -3.74
CA LEU A 18 11.15 -10.12 -3.40
C LEU A 18 10.45 -11.48 -3.49
N ILE A 19 9.22 -11.61 -3.00
CA ILE A 19 8.41 -12.83 -3.13
C ILE A 19 8.15 -13.15 -4.60
N LYS A 20 7.78 -12.16 -5.42
CA LYS A 20 7.58 -12.35 -6.87
C LYS A 20 8.85 -12.86 -7.55
N ALA A 21 10.02 -12.33 -7.16
CA ALA A 21 11.31 -12.80 -7.67
C ALA A 21 11.64 -14.23 -7.20
N LEU A 22 11.37 -14.57 -5.93
CA LEU A 22 11.55 -15.92 -5.39
C LEU A 22 10.62 -16.95 -6.02
N GLU A 23 9.39 -16.58 -6.39
CA GLU A 23 8.44 -17.47 -7.06
C GLU A 23 8.78 -17.70 -8.53
N ALA A 24 9.32 -16.69 -9.21
CA ALA A 24 9.81 -16.81 -10.58
C ALA A 24 11.09 -17.68 -10.66
N ALA A 25 11.91 -17.66 -9.60
CA ALA A 25 13.11 -18.46 -9.50
C ALA A 25 12.79 -19.96 -9.47
N ARG A 26 13.28 -20.70 -10.48
CA ARG A 26 13.23 -22.16 -10.53
C ARG A 26 14.65 -22.74 -10.58
N GLY A 27 14.85 -23.80 -9.80
CA GLY A 27 16.08 -24.57 -9.78
C GLY A 27 15.97 -25.86 -10.59
N ASN A 28 17.10 -26.34 -11.10
CA ASN A 28 17.21 -27.66 -11.70
C ASN A 28 17.42 -28.71 -10.60
N GLY A 29 16.36 -29.40 -10.20
CA GLY A 29 16.40 -30.44 -9.16
C GLY A 29 16.02 -29.91 -7.77
N THR A 30 16.41 -30.62 -6.70
CA THR A 30 15.99 -30.34 -5.31
C THR A 30 17.02 -29.51 -4.54
N SER A 31 17.47 -28.39 -5.12
CA SER A 31 18.57 -27.57 -4.57
C SER A 31 18.11 -26.26 -3.93
N MET A 32 16.80 -26.03 -3.82
CA MET A 32 16.22 -24.80 -3.29
C MET A 32 15.78 -25.02 -1.84
N ILE A 33 16.47 -24.37 -0.91
CA ILE A 33 16.17 -24.45 0.53
C ILE A 33 15.36 -23.22 0.92
N SER A 34 14.20 -23.48 1.53
CA SER A 34 13.36 -22.49 2.18
C SER A 34 13.41 -22.73 3.69
N LEU A 35 14.03 -21.82 4.43
CA LEU A 35 14.17 -21.90 5.88
C LEU A 35 13.52 -20.68 6.54
N ILE A 36 12.55 -20.93 7.42
CA ILE A 36 11.85 -19.91 8.21
C ILE A 36 12.00 -20.28 9.68
N ILE A 37 12.51 -19.33 10.45
CA ILE A 37 12.82 -19.50 11.86
C ILE A 37 11.94 -18.53 12.67
N PRO A 38 11.09 -19.03 13.57
CA PRO A 38 10.23 -18.16 14.38
C PRO A 38 11.05 -17.37 15.40
N PRO A 39 10.48 -16.26 15.92
CA PRO A 39 11.12 -15.51 16.98
C PRO A 39 11.23 -16.36 18.25
N CYS A 40 12.24 -16.07 19.07
CA CYS A 40 12.59 -16.81 20.29
C CYS A 40 13.18 -18.22 20.12
N ASP A 41 13.27 -18.77 18.91
CA ASP A 41 14.01 -20.03 18.70
C ASP A 41 15.53 -19.81 18.85
N GLN A 42 16.30 -20.90 18.96
CA GLN A 42 17.75 -20.85 19.12
C GLN A 42 18.47 -21.18 17.81
N ILE A 43 19.45 -20.35 17.44
CA ILE A 43 20.29 -20.56 16.24
C ILE A 43 21.04 -21.89 16.30
N SER A 44 21.47 -22.32 17.49
CA SER A 44 22.16 -23.59 17.71
C SER A 44 21.34 -24.80 17.27
N ARG A 45 20.03 -24.79 17.54
CA ARG A 45 19.09 -25.84 17.12
C ARG A 45 19.03 -25.95 15.60
N VAL A 46 18.87 -24.81 14.91
CA VAL A 46 18.79 -24.76 13.46
C VAL A 46 20.12 -25.15 12.81
N THR A 47 21.25 -24.69 13.38
CA THR A 47 22.59 -25.06 12.91
C THR A 47 22.83 -26.57 13.02
N LYS A 48 22.38 -27.19 14.12
CA LYS A 48 22.44 -28.64 14.30
C LYS A 48 21.60 -29.38 13.27
N MET A 49 20.35 -28.94 13.06
CA MET A 49 19.45 -29.52 12.05
C MET A 49 20.08 -29.45 10.64
N LEU A 50 20.62 -28.31 10.24
CA LEU A 50 21.34 -28.18 8.96
C LEU A 50 22.57 -29.10 8.87
N GLY A 51 23.24 -29.37 9.99
CA GLY A 51 24.35 -30.32 10.07
C GLY A 51 23.91 -31.77 9.84
N ASP A 52 22.80 -32.17 10.45
CA ASP A 52 22.21 -33.51 10.29
C ASP A 52 21.71 -33.71 8.83
N GLU A 53 21.09 -32.68 8.24
CA GLU A 53 20.67 -32.65 6.84
C GLU A 53 21.85 -32.72 5.87
N PHE A 54 22.97 -32.04 6.18
CA PHE A 54 24.20 -32.14 5.39
C PHE A 54 24.75 -33.57 5.36
N GLY A 55 24.74 -34.26 6.52
CA GLY A 55 25.15 -35.66 6.62
C GLY A 55 24.26 -36.58 5.78
N THR A 56 22.95 -36.36 5.83
CA THR A 56 21.95 -37.14 5.09
C THR A 56 22.06 -36.92 3.57
N ALA A 57 22.26 -35.66 3.15
CA ALA A 57 22.46 -35.29 1.75
C ALA A 57 23.72 -35.90 1.12
N SER A 58 24.74 -36.24 1.92
CA SER A 58 25.95 -36.92 1.43
C SER A 58 25.67 -38.30 0.81
N ASN A 59 24.57 -38.95 1.25
CA ASN A 59 24.15 -40.27 0.76
C ASN A 59 23.41 -40.22 -0.59
N ILE A 60 23.17 -39.04 -1.16
CA ILE A 60 22.52 -38.89 -2.47
C ILE A 60 23.41 -39.53 -3.56
N LYS A 61 22.84 -40.45 -4.34
CA LYS A 61 23.54 -41.20 -5.40
C LYS A 61 23.94 -40.34 -6.60
N SER A 62 23.08 -39.40 -7.00
CA SER A 62 23.35 -38.49 -8.12
C SER A 62 24.43 -37.48 -7.73
N ARG A 63 25.59 -37.53 -8.41
CA ARG A 63 26.74 -36.64 -8.13
C ARG A 63 26.37 -35.16 -8.22
N VAL A 64 25.65 -34.78 -9.27
CA VAL A 64 25.28 -33.39 -9.56
C VAL A 64 24.27 -32.87 -8.53
N ASN A 65 23.22 -33.65 -8.23
CA ASN A 65 22.22 -33.25 -7.24
C ASN A 65 22.84 -33.17 -5.83
N ARG A 66 23.68 -34.15 -5.48
CA ARG A 66 24.40 -34.14 -4.20
C ARG A 66 25.25 -32.87 -4.03
N GLN A 67 26.03 -32.50 -5.04
CA GLN A 67 26.87 -31.31 -4.97
C GLN A 67 26.05 -30.02 -4.84
N SER A 68 24.89 -29.96 -5.50
CA SER A 68 23.98 -28.81 -5.45
C SER A 68 23.34 -28.66 -4.08
N VAL A 69 22.81 -29.75 -3.50
CA VAL A 69 22.21 -29.77 -2.16
C VAL A 69 23.24 -29.43 -1.08
N LEU A 70 24.42 -30.06 -1.11
CA LEU A 70 25.49 -29.76 -0.15
C LEU A 70 25.96 -28.30 -0.26
N GLY A 71 26.03 -27.76 -1.48
CA GLY A 71 26.35 -26.36 -1.73
C GLY A 71 25.31 -25.39 -1.15
N ALA A 72 24.02 -25.70 -1.29
CA ALA A 72 22.94 -24.89 -0.73
C ALA A 72 22.95 -24.91 0.80
N ILE A 73 23.08 -26.09 1.43
CA ILE A 73 23.16 -26.23 2.90
C ILE A 73 24.38 -25.49 3.45
N THR A 74 25.53 -25.60 2.78
CA THR A 74 26.76 -24.89 3.18
C THR A 74 26.55 -23.38 3.13
N SER A 75 25.89 -22.88 2.09
CA SER A 75 25.57 -21.45 1.94
C SER A 75 24.62 -20.97 3.04
N ALA A 76 23.62 -21.78 3.38
CA ALA A 76 22.69 -21.50 4.48
C ALA A 76 23.40 -21.44 5.84
N GLN A 77 24.27 -22.41 6.13
CA GLN A 77 25.07 -22.43 7.35
C GLN A 77 26.01 -21.23 7.44
N GLN A 78 26.63 -20.81 6.32
CA GLN A 78 27.51 -19.64 6.29
C GLN A 78 26.76 -18.34 6.60
N ARG A 79 25.54 -18.17 6.07
CA ARG A 79 24.71 -17.00 6.41
C ARG A 79 24.21 -17.02 7.84
N LEU A 80 23.79 -18.19 8.33
CA LEU A 80 23.28 -18.32 9.68
C LEU A 80 24.34 -17.94 10.74
N LYS A 81 25.64 -18.15 10.44
CA LYS A 81 26.76 -17.71 11.30
C LYS A 81 26.89 -16.20 11.45
N LEU A 82 26.34 -15.40 10.53
CA LEU A 82 26.37 -13.93 10.64
C LEU A 82 25.43 -13.44 11.75
N TYR A 83 24.44 -14.25 12.14
CA TYR A 83 23.47 -13.93 13.17
C TYR A 83 23.91 -14.52 14.51
N ASN A 84 24.12 -13.67 15.52
CA ASN A 84 24.40 -14.12 16.89
C ASN A 84 23.12 -14.58 17.61
N LYS A 85 21.98 -13.97 17.29
CA LYS A 85 20.65 -14.28 17.84
C LYS A 85 19.61 -14.06 16.74
N ILE A 86 18.53 -14.86 16.76
CA ILE A 86 17.41 -14.65 15.85
C ILE A 86 16.78 -13.29 16.17
N PRO A 87 16.55 -12.44 15.15
CA PRO A 87 15.88 -11.15 15.32
C PRO A 87 14.48 -11.26 15.93
N PRO A 88 13.93 -10.18 16.51
CA PRO A 88 12.66 -10.22 17.24
C PRO A 88 11.45 -10.63 16.39
N ASN A 89 11.48 -10.42 15.07
CA ASN A 89 10.40 -10.85 14.17
C ASN A 89 10.64 -12.23 13.53
N GLY A 90 11.75 -12.89 13.84
CA GLY A 90 12.17 -14.14 13.22
C GLY A 90 13.19 -13.92 12.11
N LEU A 91 13.57 -15.00 11.42
CA LEU A 91 14.55 -14.98 10.34
C LEU A 91 14.06 -15.81 9.16
N VAL A 92 14.14 -15.25 7.95
CA VAL A 92 13.83 -15.94 6.71
C VAL A 92 15.08 -16.07 5.88
N LEU A 93 15.37 -17.29 5.43
CA LEU A 93 16.56 -17.62 4.66
C LEU A 93 16.16 -18.47 3.45
N TYR A 94 16.42 -17.94 2.25
CA TYR A 94 16.28 -18.66 1.00
C TYR A 94 17.65 -18.85 0.36
N THR A 95 18.04 -20.09 0.12
CA THR A 95 19.32 -20.42 -0.51
C THR A 95 19.13 -21.46 -1.60
N GLY A 96 19.78 -21.27 -2.74
CA GLY A 96 19.73 -22.26 -3.81
C GLY A 96 20.51 -21.86 -5.05
N THR A 97 20.52 -22.75 -6.04
CA THR A 97 21.06 -22.50 -7.37
C THR A 97 19.92 -22.28 -8.34
N ILE A 98 19.83 -21.07 -8.89
CA ILE A 98 18.83 -20.72 -9.91
C ILE A 98 19.49 -20.67 -11.27
N VAL A 99 18.75 -21.05 -12.30
CA VAL A 99 19.16 -20.87 -13.69
C VAL A 99 18.66 -19.49 -14.12
N THR A 100 19.58 -18.62 -14.54
CA THR A 100 19.22 -17.29 -15.06
C THR A 100 18.81 -17.41 -16.53
N SER A 101 18.19 -16.38 -17.12
CA SER A 101 17.83 -16.30 -18.55
C SER A 101 18.98 -16.69 -19.49
N ASP A 102 20.22 -16.43 -19.07
CA ASP A 102 21.44 -16.69 -19.84
C ASP A 102 21.92 -18.15 -19.74
N GLU A 103 21.07 -19.08 -19.26
CA GLU A 103 21.36 -20.49 -18.96
C GLU A 103 22.52 -20.73 -17.97
N LYS A 104 23.03 -19.66 -17.35
CA LYS A 104 24.07 -19.74 -16.33
C LYS A 104 23.47 -20.03 -14.95
N GLU A 105 24.10 -20.96 -14.24
CA GLU A 105 23.78 -21.27 -12.86
C GLU A 105 24.31 -20.17 -11.92
N LYS A 106 23.40 -19.52 -11.20
CA LYS A 106 23.74 -18.52 -10.18
C LYS A 106 23.34 -19.02 -8.81
N LYS A 107 24.30 -19.03 -7.88
CA LYS A 107 24.02 -19.26 -6.45
C LYS A 107 23.39 -18.00 -5.87
N VAL A 108 22.18 -18.13 -5.35
CA VAL A 108 21.45 -17.05 -4.70
C VAL A 108 21.24 -17.36 -3.23
N THR A 109 21.29 -16.29 -2.44
CA THR A 109 21.12 -16.37 -1.00
C THR A 109 20.48 -15.08 -0.53
N PHE A 110 19.28 -15.19 0.00
CA PHE A 110 18.51 -14.08 0.54
C PHE A 110 18.28 -14.35 2.03
N ASP A 111 18.74 -13.43 2.86
CA ASP A 111 18.49 -13.43 4.30
C ASP A 111 17.91 -12.06 4.69
N PHE A 112 16.78 -12.08 5.39
CA PHE A 112 16.14 -10.86 5.90
C PHE A 112 15.26 -11.15 7.11
N GLU A 113 15.08 -10.12 7.93
CA GLU A 113 14.09 -10.11 9.00
C GLU A 113 12.72 -9.67 8.43
N PRO A 114 11.63 -10.44 8.65
CA PRO A 114 10.30 -10.03 8.23
C PRO A 114 9.79 -8.84 9.05
N PHE A 115 8.96 -7.99 8.45
CA PHE A 115 8.36 -6.82 9.11
C PHE A 115 7.35 -7.18 10.22
N LYS A 116 6.83 -8.41 10.21
CA LYS A 116 5.93 -8.96 11.24
C LYS A 116 6.49 -10.26 11.80
N PRO A 117 6.27 -10.55 13.10
CA PRO A 117 6.74 -11.78 13.71
C PRO A 117 6.08 -13.02 13.11
N ILE A 118 6.90 -14.00 12.71
CA ILE A 118 6.42 -15.26 12.10
C ILE A 118 6.38 -16.39 13.12
N ASN A 119 5.21 -16.95 13.41
CA ASN A 119 5.10 -18.08 14.33
C ASN A 119 5.32 -19.46 13.68
N SER A 120 5.41 -19.54 12.35
CA SER A 120 5.66 -20.79 11.62
C SER A 120 7.15 -21.09 11.49
N SER A 121 7.59 -22.30 11.84
CA SER A 121 8.88 -22.83 11.44
C SER A 121 8.74 -23.68 10.18
N LEU A 122 9.60 -23.46 9.19
CA LEU A 122 9.59 -24.18 7.91
C LEU A 122 11.03 -24.54 7.53
N TYR A 123 11.26 -25.78 7.13
CA TYR A 123 12.47 -26.20 6.43
C TYR A 123 12.05 -27.14 5.30
N LEU A 124 12.25 -26.73 4.05
CA LEU A 124 11.94 -27.51 2.87
C LEU A 124 13.03 -27.37 1.82
N CYS A 125 13.38 -28.49 1.19
CA CYS A 125 14.28 -28.57 0.04
C CYS A 125 13.46 -29.06 -1.17
N ASP A 126 13.22 -28.17 -2.14
CA ASP A 126 12.46 -28.49 -3.36
C ASP A 126 13.13 -27.85 -4.59
N ASN A 127 12.47 -27.87 -5.74
CA ASN A 127 12.88 -27.19 -6.97
C ASN A 127 12.44 -25.73 -7.07
N LYS A 128 11.66 -25.26 -6.09
CA LYS A 128 11.13 -23.90 -5.98
C LYS A 128 11.25 -23.39 -4.55
N PHE A 129 11.21 -22.07 -4.36
CA PHE A 129 11.11 -21.49 -3.03
C PHE A 129 9.66 -21.51 -2.53
N HIS A 130 9.47 -21.91 -1.27
CA HIS A 130 8.17 -21.87 -0.61
C HIS A 130 7.98 -20.52 0.09
N THR A 131 7.11 -19.68 -0.46
CA THR A 131 6.82 -18.33 0.03
C THR A 131 5.44 -18.20 0.67
N GLU A 132 4.72 -19.32 0.86
CA GLU A 132 3.35 -19.35 1.41
C GLU A 132 3.25 -18.64 2.78
N ALA A 133 4.21 -18.91 3.67
CA ALA A 133 4.27 -18.28 4.99
C ALA A 133 4.48 -16.75 4.89
N LEU A 134 5.26 -16.28 3.91
CA LEU A 134 5.46 -14.85 3.68
C LEU A 134 4.22 -14.19 3.07
N LYS A 135 3.52 -14.88 2.15
CA LYS A 135 2.26 -14.38 1.57
C LYS A 135 1.21 -14.15 2.64
N LYS A 136 1.14 -15.03 3.65
CA LYS A 136 0.24 -14.84 4.79
C LYS A 136 0.58 -13.59 5.60
N LEU A 137 1.84 -13.17 5.68
CA LEU A 137 2.23 -11.95 6.40
C LEU A 137 1.93 -10.68 5.60
N LEU A 138 1.98 -10.79 4.26
CA LEU A 138 1.62 -9.72 3.34
C LEU A 138 0.12 -9.40 3.36
N GLU A 139 -0.71 -10.31 3.85
CA GLU A 139 -2.08 -9.98 4.22
C GLU A 139 -2.00 -8.90 5.32
N SER A 140 -2.29 -7.70 4.88
CA SER A 140 -2.19 -6.50 5.67
C SER A 140 -3.32 -6.49 6.67
N ASP A 141 -3.02 -7.01 7.85
CA ASP A 141 -3.94 -6.95 8.96
C ASP A 141 -3.93 -5.54 9.55
N ASP A 142 -4.72 -4.65 8.93
CA ASP A 142 -5.10 -3.42 9.57
C ASP A 142 -5.87 -3.78 10.85
N LYS A 143 -5.52 -3.15 11.98
CA LYS A 143 -6.16 -3.44 13.25
C LYS A 143 -7.51 -2.74 13.31
N PHE A 144 -8.59 -3.50 13.29
CA PHE A 144 -9.95 -2.97 13.40
C PHE A 144 -10.48 -3.13 14.82
N GLY A 145 -11.14 -2.08 15.33
CA GLY A 145 -11.84 -2.11 16.61
C GLY A 145 -13.29 -2.53 16.45
N PHE A 146 -13.79 -3.30 17.40
CA PHE A 146 -15.20 -3.69 17.48
C PHE A 146 -15.76 -3.36 18.85
N ILE A 147 -16.84 -2.59 18.87
CA ILE A 147 -17.63 -2.32 20.06
C ILE A 147 -18.96 -3.04 19.88
N VAL A 148 -19.18 -4.10 20.64
CA VAL A 148 -20.45 -4.86 20.63
C VAL A 148 -21.27 -4.44 21.83
N MET A 149 -22.28 -3.59 21.61
CA MET A 149 -23.21 -3.15 22.63
C MET A 149 -24.46 -4.02 22.68
N ASP A 150 -24.79 -4.50 23.87
CA ASP A 150 -26.06 -5.17 24.14
C ASP A 150 -26.71 -4.57 25.40
N GLY A 151 -28.00 -4.84 25.60
CA GLY A 151 -28.73 -4.39 26.79
C GLY A 151 -28.23 -5.02 28.10
N ASN A 152 -27.50 -6.13 28.00
CA ASN A 152 -26.92 -6.86 29.14
C ASN A 152 -25.43 -6.56 29.35
N GLY A 153 -24.76 -5.82 28.45
CA GLY A 153 -23.33 -5.56 28.56
C GLY A 153 -22.67 -5.17 27.24
N THR A 154 -21.43 -4.69 27.32
CA THR A 154 -20.62 -4.32 26.15
C THR A 154 -19.34 -5.15 26.12
N LEU A 155 -18.93 -5.53 24.91
CA LEU A 155 -17.64 -6.14 24.62
C LEU A 155 -16.82 -5.24 23.71
N PHE A 156 -15.56 -5.06 24.06
CA PHE A 156 -14.54 -4.40 23.26
C PHE A 156 -13.57 -5.45 22.72
N GLY A 157 -13.41 -5.47 21.41
CA GLY A 157 -12.51 -6.39 20.73
C GLY A 157 -11.71 -5.69 19.65
N THR A 158 -10.63 -6.33 19.24
CA THR A 158 -9.87 -5.96 18.06
C THR A 158 -9.69 -7.16 17.16
N VAL A 159 -9.72 -6.93 15.86
CA VAL A 159 -9.44 -7.94 14.84
C VAL A 159 -8.33 -7.42 13.97
N SER A 160 -7.30 -8.25 13.81
CA SER A 160 -6.16 -7.99 12.95
C SER A 160 -6.05 -9.23 12.07
N GLY A 161 -6.61 -9.14 10.85
CA GLY A 161 -6.74 -10.27 9.93
C GLY A 161 -7.47 -11.46 10.52
N ASP A 162 -6.77 -12.60 10.55
CA ASP A 162 -7.26 -13.85 11.14
C ASP A 162 -7.28 -13.83 12.68
N THR A 163 -6.54 -12.92 13.31
CA THR A 163 -6.43 -12.87 14.76
C THR A 163 -7.50 -11.99 15.38
N LYS A 164 -8.25 -12.55 16.33
CA LYS A 164 -9.24 -11.82 17.13
C LYS A 164 -8.80 -11.76 18.58
N GLU A 165 -8.90 -10.59 19.17
CA GLU A 165 -8.55 -10.34 20.57
C GLU A 165 -9.72 -9.66 21.27
N VAL A 166 -10.13 -10.18 22.42
CA VAL A 166 -11.14 -9.53 23.27
C VAL A 166 -10.38 -8.73 24.32
N LEU A 167 -10.46 -7.40 24.23
CA LEU A 167 -9.74 -6.48 25.12
C LEU A 167 -10.41 -6.42 26.49
N HIS A 168 -11.72 -6.20 26.48
CA HIS A 168 -12.48 -6.06 27.71
C HIS A 168 -13.96 -6.40 27.50
N LYS A 169 -14.59 -6.97 28.51
CA LYS A 169 -16.04 -7.17 28.55
C LYS A 169 -16.58 -6.80 29.91
N TYR A 170 -17.73 -6.15 29.94
CA TYR A 170 -18.42 -5.84 31.19
C TYR A 170 -19.94 -5.97 31.01
N ILE A 171 -20.60 -6.35 32.10
CA ILE A 171 -22.03 -6.64 32.15
C ILE A 171 -22.73 -5.42 32.78
N VAL A 172 -23.94 -5.12 32.31
CA VAL A 172 -24.79 -4.05 32.83
C VAL A 172 -26.20 -4.56 33.02
N GLU A 173 -26.81 -4.18 34.14
CA GLU A 173 -28.22 -4.46 34.42
C GLU A 173 -29.03 -3.18 34.22
N LEU A 174 -29.74 -3.10 33.08
CA LEU A 174 -30.59 -1.97 32.74
C LEU A 174 -32.05 -2.23 33.18
N PRO A 175 -32.74 -1.24 33.80
CA PRO A 175 -34.15 -1.38 34.12
C PRO A 175 -35.00 -1.66 32.88
N LYS A 176 -35.85 -2.69 32.91
CA LYS A 176 -36.73 -3.05 31.79
C LYS A 176 -37.85 -2.02 31.59
N LYS A 177 -38.41 -1.99 30.38
CA LYS A 177 -39.54 -1.10 30.06
C LYS A 177 -40.77 -1.72 30.73
N HIS A 178 -41.44 -0.95 31.59
CA HIS A 178 -42.64 -1.40 32.29
C HIS A 178 -43.78 -0.44 31.99
N GLY A 179 -44.89 -0.97 31.47
CA GLY A 179 -46.13 -0.19 31.28
C GLY A 179 -47.00 -0.10 32.54
N ARG A 180 -46.56 -0.68 33.66
CA ARG A 180 -47.30 -0.72 34.93
C ARG A 180 -46.64 0.26 35.90
N GLY A 181 -47.39 1.23 36.42
CA GLY A 181 -46.83 2.24 37.32
C GLY A 181 -47.73 3.42 37.71
N GLY A 182 -48.88 3.61 37.04
CA GLY A 182 -49.79 4.72 37.34
C GLY A 182 -49.05 6.07 37.31
N GLN A 183 -49.22 6.88 38.36
CA GLN A 183 -48.54 8.18 38.53
C GLN A 183 -47.00 8.08 38.57
N SER A 184 -46.44 6.92 38.97
CA SER A 184 -44.99 6.71 39.07
C SER A 184 -44.36 6.27 37.75
N ALA A 185 -45.13 6.03 36.68
CA ALA A 185 -44.62 5.56 35.39
C ALA A 185 -43.54 6.49 34.81
N LEU A 186 -43.80 7.81 34.80
CA LEU A 186 -42.86 8.82 34.29
C LEU A 186 -41.52 8.81 35.06
N ARG A 187 -41.56 8.57 36.38
CA ARG A 187 -40.35 8.47 37.19
C ARG A 187 -39.52 7.24 36.82
N PHE A 188 -40.17 6.09 36.63
CA PHE A 188 -39.46 4.86 36.23
C PHE A 188 -38.87 4.97 34.82
N ASP A 189 -39.59 5.62 33.90
CA ASP A 189 -39.05 5.91 32.56
C ASP A 189 -37.85 6.85 32.63
N ARG A 190 -37.89 7.89 33.48
CA ARG A 190 -36.74 8.77 33.70
C ARG A 190 -35.52 8.03 34.24
N ILE A 191 -35.69 7.20 35.28
CA ILE A 191 -34.61 6.38 35.84
C ILE A 191 -34.04 5.42 34.79
N ARG A 192 -34.90 4.84 33.95
CA ARG A 192 -34.48 3.97 32.84
C ARG A 192 -33.67 4.74 31.79
N MET A 193 -34.09 5.94 31.39
CA MET A 193 -33.33 6.77 30.45
C MET A 193 -32.00 7.22 31.05
N GLU A 194 -31.98 7.61 32.32
CA GLU A 194 -30.76 8.01 33.02
C GLU A 194 -29.75 6.86 33.12
N LYS A 195 -30.19 5.65 33.45
CA LYS A 195 -29.33 4.45 33.45
C LYS A 195 -28.80 4.10 32.06
N ARG A 196 -29.62 4.26 31.01
CA ARG A 196 -29.18 4.08 29.61
C ARG A 196 -28.13 5.12 29.21
N HIS A 197 -28.34 6.38 29.54
CA HIS A 197 -27.38 7.45 29.27
C HIS A 197 -26.04 7.22 29.99
N ASN A 198 -26.09 6.80 31.26
CA ASN A 198 -24.87 6.44 32.01
C ASN A 198 -24.15 5.23 31.42
N TYR A 199 -24.89 4.27 30.85
CA TYR A 199 -24.31 3.14 30.15
C TYR A 199 -23.58 3.57 28.87
N VAL A 200 -24.22 4.39 28.03
CA VAL A 200 -23.59 4.95 26.82
C VAL A 200 -22.33 5.76 27.18
N ARG A 201 -22.39 6.60 28.23
CA ARG A 201 -21.24 7.35 28.75
C ARG A 201 -20.09 6.43 29.14
N LYS A 202 -20.36 5.40 29.95
CA LYS A 202 -19.34 4.45 30.39
C LYS A 202 -18.71 3.71 29.22
N THR A 203 -19.50 3.32 28.22
CA THR A 203 -18.98 2.70 26.99
C THR A 203 -18.11 3.66 26.19
N ALA A 204 -18.50 4.93 26.04
CA ALA A 204 -17.72 5.93 25.33
C ALA A 204 -16.36 6.23 26.02
N GLU A 205 -16.36 6.34 27.36
CA GLU A 205 -15.14 6.54 28.15
C GLU A 205 -14.19 5.36 28.03
N LEU A 206 -14.71 4.11 28.13
CA LEU A 206 -13.90 2.91 27.97
C LEU A 206 -13.38 2.74 26.53
N ALA A 207 -14.17 3.11 25.52
CA ALA A 207 -13.73 3.10 24.13
C ALA A 207 -12.52 4.02 23.93
N THR A 208 -12.54 5.20 24.53
CA THR A 208 -11.41 6.14 24.52
C THR A 208 -10.18 5.52 25.17
N GLN A 209 -10.33 4.88 26.34
CA GLN A 209 -9.21 4.25 27.05
C GLN A 209 -8.54 3.09 26.27
N PHE A 210 -9.32 2.30 25.51
CA PHE A 210 -8.79 1.13 24.80
C PHE A 210 -8.35 1.42 23.37
N TYR A 211 -9.04 2.31 22.66
CA TYR A 211 -8.77 2.59 21.26
C TYR A 211 -7.92 3.83 21.02
N ILE A 212 -7.68 4.68 22.02
CA ILE A 212 -6.76 5.81 21.92
C ILE A 212 -5.51 5.52 22.75
N ASN A 213 -4.34 5.61 22.13
CA ASN A 213 -3.09 5.51 22.87
C ASN A 213 -2.85 6.78 23.70
N PRO A 214 -2.61 6.67 25.03
CA PRO A 214 -2.41 7.84 25.88
C PRO A 214 -1.11 8.61 25.57
N ALA A 215 -0.12 7.95 24.95
CA ALA A 215 1.17 8.57 24.62
C ALA A 215 1.15 9.39 23.32
N THR A 216 0.40 8.93 22.31
CA THR A 216 0.33 9.58 20.98
C THR A 216 -0.96 10.34 20.76
N ASN A 217 -1.97 10.17 21.64
CA ASN A 217 -3.31 10.75 21.51
C ASN A 217 -4.01 10.41 20.18
N GLN A 218 -3.53 9.38 19.48
CA GLN A 218 -4.05 8.92 18.20
C GLN A 218 -4.77 7.58 18.37
N PRO A 219 -5.77 7.29 17.52
CA PRO A 219 -6.45 6.00 17.53
C PRO A 219 -5.50 4.88 17.11
N ASN A 220 -5.55 3.76 17.83
CA ASN A 220 -4.74 2.56 17.58
C ASN A 220 -5.30 1.67 16.48
N VAL A 221 -6.54 1.95 16.06
CA VAL A 221 -7.28 1.16 15.10
C VAL A 221 -7.47 1.95 13.82
N SER A 222 -7.32 1.28 12.68
CA SER A 222 -7.52 1.85 11.35
C SER A 222 -8.99 2.23 11.11
N GLY A 223 -9.91 1.47 11.71
CA GLY A 223 -11.33 1.72 11.72
C GLY A 223 -12.04 1.02 12.86
N LEU A 224 -13.25 1.50 13.16
CA LEU A 224 -14.09 1.06 14.26
C LEU A 224 -15.44 0.59 13.72
N ILE A 225 -15.91 -0.56 14.20
CA ILE A 225 -17.24 -1.08 13.89
C ILE A 225 -18.06 -1.07 15.17
N LEU A 226 -19.22 -0.42 15.11
CA LEU A 226 -20.19 -0.44 16.19
C LEU A 226 -21.21 -1.53 15.89
N ALA A 227 -21.21 -2.59 16.67
CA ALA A 227 -22.18 -3.67 16.57
C ALA A 227 -23.12 -3.66 17.77
N GLY A 228 -24.36 -4.09 17.58
CA GLY A 228 -25.25 -4.28 18.71
C GLY A 228 -26.67 -4.64 18.32
N CYS A 229 -27.44 -5.05 19.33
CA CYS A 229 -28.88 -5.22 19.21
C CYS A 229 -29.58 -3.90 19.58
N ALA A 230 -30.55 -3.49 18.76
CA ALA A 230 -31.31 -2.24 18.90
C ALA A 230 -30.47 -0.95 18.71
N ASP A 231 -31.12 0.19 19.00
CA ASP A 231 -30.63 1.54 18.67
C ASP A 231 -29.49 2.05 19.57
N PHE A 232 -29.01 1.26 20.54
CA PHE A 232 -27.96 1.70 21.49
C PHE A 232 -26.65 2.11 20.81
N LYS A 233 -26.27 1.41 19.75
CA LYS A 233 -25.09 1.73 18.93
C LYS A 233 -25.28 3.01 18.12
N THR A 234 -26.51 3.30 17.70
CA THR A 234 -26.88 4.52 16.98
C THR A 234 -26.85 5.70 17.93
N GLU A 235 -27.40 5.53 19.14
CA GLU A 235 -27.28 6.50 20.23
C GLU A 235 -25.82 6.78 20.59
N LEU A 236 -24.95 5.76 20.65
CA LEU A 236 -23.51 5.96 20.88
C LEU A 236 -22.86 6.77 19.74
N SER A 237 -23.12 6.40 18.49
CA SER A 237 -22.55 7.05 17.30
C SER A 237 -22.93 8.53 17.16
N GLN A 238 -24.17 8.86 17.54
CA GLN A 238 -24.71 10.23 17.47
C GLN A 238 -24.45 11.03 18.74
N SER A 239 -23.97 10.41 19.82
CA SER A 239 -23.77 11.11 21.09
C SER A 239 -22.53 12.00 21.08
N ASP A 240 -22.68 13.21 21.62
CA ASP A 240 -21.55 14.13 21.88
C ASP A 240 -20.56 13.59 22.94
N LEU A 241 -20.91 12.48 23.60
CA LEU A 241 -20.07 11.81 24.59
C LEU A 241 -18.97 10.96 23.97
N PHE A 242 -19.13 10.58 22.69
CA PHE A 242 -18.14 9.79 21.99
C PHE A 242 -16.99 10.67 21.51
N ASP A 243 -15.75 10.20 21.62
CA ASP A 243 -14.59 10.99 21.22
C ASP A 243 -14.66 11.27 19.70
N PRO A 244 -14.58 12.56 19.26
CA PRO A 244 -14.66 12.92 17.84
C PRO A 244 -13.64 12.19 16.97
N ARG A 245 -12.45 11.88 17.52
CA ARG A 245 -11.39 11.15 16.80
C ARG A 245 -11.78 9.71 16.49
N LEU A 246 -12.51 9.08 17.40
CA LEU A 246 -13.04 7.73 17.17
C LEU A 246 -14.28 7.77 16.28
N GLN A 247 -15.07 8.85 16.37
CA GLN A 247 -16.27 9.04 15.55
C GLN A 247 -15.92 9.10 14.05
N GLU A 248 -14.87 9.84 13.68
CA GLU A 248 -14.35 9.88 12.30
C GLU A 248 -13.84 8.52 11.79
N LYS A 249 -13.50 7.60 12.71
CA LYS A 249 -13.01 6.26 12.40
C LYS A 249 -14.10 5.19 12.38
N ILE A 250 -15.37 5.55 12.61
CA ILE A 250 -16.49 4.61 12.48
C ILE A 250 -16.66 4.25 11.01
N LEU A 251 -16.41 2.99 10.66
CA LEU A 251 -16.59 2.47 9.30
C LEU A 251 -18.03 2.09 9.03
N ASN A 252 -18.65 1.37 9.97
CA ASN A 252 -20.04 0.94 9.84
C ASN A 252 -20.68 0.63 11.19
N VAL A 253 -22.00 0.66 11.20
CA VAL A 253 -22.86 0.28 12.32
C VAL A 253 -23.62 -0.99 11.93
N VAL A 254 -23.38 -2.10 12.63
CA VAL A 254 -23.88 -3.44 12.26
C VAL A 254 -24.95 -3.93 13.24
N ASP A 255 -26.06 -4.41 12.70
CA ASP A 255 -27.09 -5.15 13.44
C ASP A 255 -26.68 -6.60 13.68
N VAL A 256 -26.56 -6.96 14.96
CA VAL A 256 -26.32 -8.34 15.39
C VAL A 256 -27.45 -8.84 16.27
N SER A 257 -27.75 -10.14 16.16
CA SER A 257 -28.87 -10.77 16.85
C SER A 257 -28.54 -11.13 18.30
N TYR A 258 -27.24 -11.27 18.62
CA TYR A 258 -26.75 -11.67 19.93
C TYR A 258 -25.71 -10.67 20.44
N GLY A 259 -25.63 -10.52 21.76
CA GLY A 259 -24.57 -9.76 22.44
C GLY A 259 -23.32 -10.60 22.75
N GLY A 260 -22.32 -9.96 23.36
CA GLY A 260 -21.11 -10.60 23.85
C GLY A 260 -20.24 -11.22 22.75
N GLU A 261 -19.59 -12.35 23.06
CA GLU A 261 -18.62 -13.00 22.16
C GLU A 261 -19.28 -13.62 20.91
N ASN A 262 -20.53 -14.10 21.04
CA ASN A 262 -21.28 -14.62 19.90
C ASN A 262 -21.66 -13.50 18.94
N GLY A 263 -22.12 -12.36 19.48
CA GLY A 263 -22.35 -11.13 18.73
C GLY A 263 -21.09 -10.62 18.03
N PHE A 264 -19.94 -10.71 18.70
CA PHE A 264 -18.65 -10.34 18.13
C PHE A 264 -18.29 -11.18 16.90
N ASN A 265 -18.42 -12.51 16.98
CA ASN A 265 -18.18 -13.39 15.83
C ASN A 265 -19.14 -13.11 14.66
N GLN A 266 -20.40 -12.77 14.96
CA GLN A 266 -21.38 -12.41 13.93
C GLN A 266 -21.04 -11.07 13.27
N ALA A 267 -20.66 -10.07 14.07
CA ALA A 267 -20.24 -8.76 13.58
C ALA A 267 -19.03 -8.87 12.64
N ILE A 268 -18.05 -9.71 12.97
CA ILE A 268 -16.89 -9.97 12.12
C ILE A 268 -17.31 -10.51 10.75
N LYS A 269 -18.20 -11.51 10.73
CA LYS A 269 -18.68 -12.11 9.47
C LYS A 269 -19.39 -11.08 8.59
N LEU A 270 -20.29 -10.29 9.18
CA LEU A 270 -21.06 -9.25 8.46
C LEU A 270 -20.19 -8.08 7.99
N SER A 271 -19.11 -7.80 8.69
CA SER A 271 -18.23 -6.67 8.36
C SER A 271 -17.09 -7.06 7.42
N SER A 272 -16.91 -8.35 7.11
CA SER A 272 -15.79 -8.86 6.32
C SER A 272 -15.63 -8.17 4.96
N GLU A 273 -16.73 -7.92 4.25
CA GLU A 273 -16.75 -7.23 2.97
C GLU A 273 -16.29 -5.77 3.08
N ILE A 274 -16.75 -5.06 4.12
CA ILE A 274 -16.40 -3.66 4.35
C ILE A 274 -14.93 -3.54 4.75
N LEU A 275 -14.45 -4.44 5.61
CA LEU A 275 -13.06 -4.49 6.05
C LEU A 275 -12.10 -4.74 4.90
N ALA A 276 -12.46 -5.64 3.97
CA ALA A 276 -11.68 -5.87 2.75
C ALA A 276 -11.60 -4.63 1.85
N ASN A 277 -12.63 -3.78 1.89
CA ASN A 277 -12.73 -2.57 1.07
C ASN A 277 -12.05 -1.34 1.67
N VAL A 278 -11.59 -1.35 2.93
CA VAL A 278 -11.01 -0.17 3.59
C VAL A 278 -9.80 0.39 2.83
N LYS A 279 -8.94 -0.48 2.31
CA LYS A 279 -7.79 -0.08 1.51
C LYS A 279 -8.20 0.64 0.23
N PHE A 280 -9.20 0.10 -0.47
CA PHE A 280 -9.75 0.74 -1.66
C PHE A 280 -10.40 2.08 -1.35
N ILE A 281 -11.05 2.22 -0.19
CA ILE A 281 -11.67 3.49 0.22
C ILE A 281 -10.59 4.55 0.52
N GLN A 282 -9.52 4.19 1.22
CA GLN A 282 -8.41 5.10 1.51
C GLN A 282 -7.70 5.54 0.22
N GLU A 283 -7.41 4.58 -0.66
CA GLU A 283 -6.82 4.81 -1.97
C GLU A 283 -7.71 5.71 -2.83
N LYS A 284 -9.01 5.42 -2.92
CA LYS A 284 -9.99 6.25 -3.62
C LYS A 284 -10.02 7.68 -3.09
N ARG A 285 -9.97 7.86 -1.77
CA ARG A 285 -9.94 9.18 -1.14
C ARG A 285 -8.64 9.94 -1.45
N LEU A 286 -7.51 9.24 -1.50
CA LEU A 286 -6.22 9.82 -1.83
C LEU A 286 -6.18 10.30 -3.30
N ILE A 287 -6.60 9.45 -4.22
CA ILE A 287 -6.72 9.81 -5.65
C ILE A 287 -7.78 10.91 -5.85
N GLY A 288 -8.88 10.86 -5.10
CA GLY A 288 -9.90 11.90 -5.10
C GLY A 288 -9.34 13.28 -4.75
N LYS A 289 -8.52 13.38 -3.69
CA LYS A 289 -7.82 14.63 -3.34
C LYS A 289 -6.91 15.12 -4.46
N TYR A 290 -6.21 14.21 -5.12
CA TYR A 290 -5.35 14.54 -6.26
C TYR A 290 -6.16 15.11 -7.44
N PHE A 291 -7.27 14.47 -7.81
CA PHE A 291 -8.17 15.02 -8.85
C PHE A 291 -8.87 16.31 -8.42
N GLU A 292 -9.16 16.51 -7.14
CA GLU A 292 -9.67 17.79 -6.64
C GLU A 292 -8.67 18.94 -6.86
N GLU A 293 -7.37 18.70 -6.64
CA GLU A 293 -6.33 19.71 -6.89
C GLU A 293 -6.16 20.01 -8.39
N ILE A 294 -6.40 19.02 -9.27
CA ILE A 294 -6.47 19.22 -10.72
C ILE A 294 -7.71 20.05 -11.09
N ASN A 295 -8.89 19.65 -10.64
CA ASN A 295 -10.16 20.30 -11.02
C ASN A 295 -10.32 21.73 -10.49
N GLN A 296 -9.60 22.10 -9.43
CA GLN A 296 -9.67 23.42 -8.82
C GLN A 296 -8.61 24.39 -9.37
N ASP A 297 -7.79 23.99 -10.35
CA ASP A 297 -6.74 24.80 -10.99
C ASP A 297 -5.79 25.50 -10.00
N ARG A 298 -5.56 24.88 -8.83
CA ARG A 298 -4.68 25.44 -7.79
C ARG A 298 -3.20 25.36 -8.14
N GLY A 299 -2.86 24.61 -9.21
CA GLY A 299 -1.48 24.36 -9.66
C GLY A 299 -0.62 23.60 -8.63
N LYS A 300 -1.24 22.86 -7.71
CA LYS A 300 -0.57 22.06 -6.67
C LYS A 300 -0.52 20.56 -7.01
N TYR A 301 -0.48 20.24 -8.29
CA TYR A 301 -0.35 18.87 -8.75
C TYR A 301 0.76 18.80 -9.80
N VAL A 302 1.29 17.60 -9.98
CA VAL A 302 2.24 17.30 -11.04
C VAL A 302 1.84 15.99 -11.71
N VAL A 303 1.88 15.96 -13.03
CA VAL A 303 1.52 14.82 -13.89
C VAL A 303 2.72 14.52 -14.77
N GLY A 304 2.97 13.26 -15.08
CA GLY A 304 4.04 12.88 -15.99
C GLY A 304 5.38 12.68 -15.30
N ILE A 305 6.28 11.96 -15.96
CA ILE A 305 7.51 11.47 -15.35
C ILE A 305 8.50 12.61 -15.16
N ASP A 306 8.75 13.39 -16.21
CA ASP A 306 9.77 14.44 -16.23
C ASP A 306 9.42 15.56 -15.26
N ASP A 307 8.20 16.07 -15.32
CA ASP A 307 7.69 17.08 -14.40
C ASP A 307 7.72 16.60 -12.94
N THR A 308 7.32 15.34 -12.69
CA THR A 308 7.31 14.80 -11.33
C THR A 308 8.73 14.66 -10.79
N LEU A 309 9.69 14.28 -11.62
CA LEU A 309 11.10 14.19 -11.23
C LEU A 309 11.70 15.57 -10.97
N GLU A 310 11.41 16.56 -11.81
CA GLU A 310 11.85 17.93 -11.60
C GLU A 310 11.28 18.49 -10.29
N ALA A 311 9.97 18.33 -10.07
CA ALA A 311 9.31 18.72 -8.82
C ALA A 311 9.88 17.98 -7.60
N LEU A 312 10.27 16.71 -7.78
CA LEU A 312 10.91 15.91 -6.73
C LEU A 312 12.33 16.42 -6.42
N HIS A 313 13.13 16.75 -7.44
CA HIS A 313 14.46 17.34 -7.29
C HIS A 313 14.42 18.72 -6.62
N MET A 314 13.38 19.50 -6.89
CA MET A 314 13.12 20.77 -6.20
C MET A 314 12.62 20.59 -4.76
N GLY A 315 12.24 19.37 -4.35
CA GLY A 315 11.70 19.07 -3.02
C GLY A 315 10.28 19.62 -2.80
N ALA A 316 9.53 19.87 -3.88
CA ALA A 316 8.20 20.49 -3.82
C ALA A 316 7.07 19.49 -3.55
N VAL A 317 7.31 18.19 -3.80
CA VAL A 317 6.31 17.13 -3.67
C VAL A 317 6.01 16.84 -2.19
N GLU A 318 4.73 16.92 -1.81
CA GLU A 318 4.26 16.47 -0.50
C GLU A 318 4.01 14.96 -0.52
N THR A 319 3.15 14.52 -1.44
CA THR A 319 2.74 13.12 -1.58
C THR A 319 2.94 12.69 -3.03
N LEU A 320 3.80 11.71 -3.23
CA LEU A 320 4.10 11.10 -4.52
C LEU A 320 3.20 9.87 -4.70
N LEU A 321 2.41 9.88 -5.77
CA LEU A 321 1.49 8.81 -6.16
C LEU A 321 2.13 8.00 -7.28
N VAL A 322 2.35 6.71 -7.04
CA VAL A 322 2.97 5.82 -8.03
C VAL A 322 2.10 4.58 -8.22
N TRP A 323 1.85 4.22 -9.46
CA TRP A 323 1.16 2.97 -9.77
C TRP A 323 2.05 1.75 -9.48
N GLU A 324 1.54 0.75 -8.77
CA GLU A 324 2.29 -0.46 -8.36
C GLU A 324 2.89 -1.24 -9.54
N ASN A 325 2.26 -1.20 -10.71
CA ASN A 325 2.67 -1.93 -11.92
C ASN A 325 3.26 -1.01 -13.00
N LEU A 326 3.84 0.13 -12.60
CA LEU A 326 4.52 1.02 -13.51
C LEU A 326 5.73 0.32 -14.17
N GLU A 327 5.70 0.18 -15.50
CA GLU A 327 6.71 -0.54 -16.28
C GLU A 327 7.78 0.41 -16.86
N ILE A 328 8.37 1.22 -16.00
CA ILE A 328 9.39 2.22 -16.38
C ILE A 328 10.70 1.89 -15.69
N ASN A 329 11.77 1.85 -16.48
CA ASN A 329 13.11 1.62 -16.01
C ASN A 329 13.93 2.91 -16.11
N ARG A 330 14.75 3.14 -15.09
CA ARG A 330 15.75 4.21 -15.02
C ARG A 330 17.09 3.63 -15.47
N TYR A 331 17.61 4.17 -16.56
CA TYR A 331 18.91 3.83 -17.11
C TYR A 331 19.89 4.95 -16.79
N VAL A 332 21.00 4.59 -16.15
CA VAL A 332 22.17 5.47 -16.01
C VAL A 332 23.12 5.11 -17.14
N LEU A 333 23.21 6.00 -18.12
CA LEU A 333 23.95 5.85 -19.35
C LEU A 333 25.21 6.71 -19.27
N ARG A 334 26.39 6.10 -19.44
CA ARG A 334 27.65 6.84 -19.51
C ARG A 334 28.13 6.89 -20.97
N ASN A 335 28.43 8.11 -21.45
CA ASN A 335 29.07 8.28 -22.73
C ASN A 335 30.56 7.93 -22.62
N ASN A 336 31.03 7.00 -23.46
CA ASN A 336 32.42 6.54 -23.46
C ASN A 336 33.41 7.62 -23.94
N ALA A 337 32.95 8.62 -24.69
CA ALA A 337 33.79 9.68 -25.25
C ALA A 337 33.89 10.92 -24.34
N SER A 338 32.80 11.34 -23.68
CA SER A 338 32.76 12.55 -22.84
C SER A 338 32.81 12.26 -21.34
N GLY A 339 32.56 11.02 -20.91
CA GLY A 339 32.40 10.66 -19.49
C GLY A 339 31.13 11.24 -18.84
N GLU A 340 30.26 11.86 -19.63
CA GLU A 340 29.02 12.47 -19.15
C GLU A 340 27.98 11.38 -18.84
N ILE A 341 27.32 11.52 -17.69
CA ILE A 341 26.32 10.58 -17.19
C ILE A 341 24.95 11.16 -17.53
N SER A 342 24.24 10.52 -18.45
CA SER A 342 22.86 10.84 -18.78
C SER A 342 21.93 9.83 -18.11
N ILE A 343 20.84 10.33 -17.54
CA ILE A 343 19.80 9.48 -16.93
C ILE A 343 18.61 9.51 -17.88
N LYS A 344 18.21 8.34 -18.39
CA LYS A 344 17.01 8.20 -19.23
C LYS A 344 15.98 7.32 -18.54
N TYR A 345 14.71 7.69 -18.70
CA TYR A 345 13.57 6.93 -18.22
C TYR A 345 12.88 6.33 -19.45
N LEU A 346 12.88 5.00 -19.56
CA LEU A 346 12.39 4.31 -20.76
C LEU A 346 11.27 3.35 -20.40
N ASN A 347 10.22 3.34 -21.24
CA ASN A 347 9.19 2.31 -21.25
C ASN A 347 9.68 1.07 -22.00
N LYS A 348 9.09 -0.10 -21.75
CA LYS A 348 9.42 -1.35 -22.48
C LYS A 348 9.38 -1.26 -24.01
N VAL A 349 8.55 -0.38 -24.56
CA VAL A 349 8.47 -0.14 -26.02
C VAL A 349 9.66 0.68 -26.52
N GLN A 350 10.14 1.62 -25.70
CA GLN A 350 11.29 2.46 -26.00
C GLN A 350 12.62 1.73 -25.71
N GLU A 351 12.59 0.69 -24.88
CA GLU A 351 13.74 -0.22 -24.67
C GLU A 351 14.10 -1.00 -25.93
N THR A 352 13.14 -1.29 -26.81
CA THR A 352 13.38 -1.99 -28.08
C THR A 352 14.03 -1.12 -29.15
N ASP A 353 14.00 0.21 -28.99
CA ASP A 353 14.57 1.13 -29.96
C ASP A 353 16.04 1.41 -29.65
N GLU A 354 16.93 0.86 -30.48
CA GLU A 354 18.40 1.03 -30.35
C GLU A 354 18.85 2.50 -30.43
N SER A 355 18.04 3.38 -31.02
CA SER A 355 18.29 4.83 -31.09
C SER A 355 18.37 5.49 -29.72
N ASN A 356 17.66 4.97 -28.71
CA ASN A 356 17.63 5.54 -27.37
C ASN A 356 18.95 5.30 -26.59
N PHE A 357 19.76 4.35 -27.04
CA PHE A 357 21.08 4.05 -26.49
C PHE A 357 22.23 4.70 -27.27
N ARG A 358 21.91 5.55 -28.25
CA ARG A 358 22.88 6.38 -28.97
C ARG A 358 22.76 7.83 -28.54
N ASP A 359 23.90 8.50 -28.51
CA ASP A 359 23.98 9.93 -28.19
C ASP A 359 23.55 10.77 -29.41
N SER A 360 22.63 11.73 -29.21
CA SER A 360 22.02 12.51 -30.31
C SER A 360 23.01 13.42 -31.03
N VAL A 361 24.15 13.71 -30.41
CA VAL A 361 25.19 14.61 -30.94
C VAL A 361 26.38 13.85 -31.50
N SER A 362 26.66 12.64 -31.00
CA SER A 362 27.93 11.94 -31.24
C SER A 362 27.80 10.62 -32.01
N ASP A 363 26.57 10.08 -32.16
CA ASP A 363 26.28 8.69 -32.61
C ASP A 363 27.11 7.63 -31.85
N ALA A 364 27.63 7.99 -30.67
CA ALA A 364 28.42 7.12 -29.82
C ALA A 364 27.47 6.24 -28.98
N GLU A 365 27.81 4.96 -28.85
CA GLU A 365 27.07 4.03 -28.00
C GLU A 365 27.19 4.43 -26.53
N LEU A 366 26.05 4.66 -25.89
CA LEU A 366 25.96 4.92 -24.47
C LEU A 366 26.00 3.58 -23.72
N VAL A 367 26.98 3.42 -22.83
CA VAL A 367 27.11 2.20 -22.04
C VAL A 367 26.14 2.27 -20.86
N VAL A 368 25.31 1.24 -20.72
CA VAL A 368 24.42 1.07 -19.57
C VAL A 368 25.26 0.72 -18.34
N GLU A 369 25.38 1.66 -17.40
CA GLU A 369 26.08 1.45 -16.13
C GLU A 369 25.15 0.83 -15.09
N GLU A 370 23.92 1.34 -14.99
CA GLU A 370 22.90 0.81 -14.09
C GLU A 370 21.52 0.77 -14.76
N ASN A 371 20.82 -0.35 -14.58
CA ASN A 371 19.40 -0.50 -14.93
C ASN A 371 18.64 -0.80 -13.64
N MET A 372 17.78 0.12 -13.23
CA MET A 372 16.94 -0.02 -12.05
C MET A 372 15.50 0.36 -12.37
N SER A 373 14.53 -0.41 -11.87
CA SER A 373 13.12 -0.04 -12.00
C SER A 373 12.85 1.29 -11.30
N LEU A 374 12.10 2.19 -11.95
CA LEU A 374 11.82 3.52 -11.42
C LEU A 374 11.12 3.47 -10.06
N ILE A 375 10.22 2.49 -9.86
CA ILE A 375 9.56 2.27 -8.58
C ILE A 375 10.57 1.94 -7.47
N GLU A 376 11.55 1.09 -7.77
CA GLU A 376 12.58 0.69 -6.80
C GLU A 376 13.48 1.86 -6.42
N TRP A 377 13.76 2.73 -7.39
CA TRP A 377 14.48 3.97 -7.14
C TRP A 377 13.70 4.90 -6.21
N PHE A 378 12.41 5.16 -6.48
CA PHE A 378 11.57 5.97 -5.60
C PHE A 378 11.54 5.43 -4.18
N VAL A 379 11.39 4.11 -4.03
CA VAL A 379 11.35 3.42 -2.73
C VAL A 379 12.67 3.56 -1.94
N ASN A 380 13.80 3.72 -2.62
CA ASN A 380 15.10 3.88 -1.96
C ASN A 380 15.41 5.36 -1.64
N GLU A 381 14.94 6.30 -2.46
CA GLU A 381 15.32 7.71 -2.36
C GLU A 381 14.24 8.67 -1.87
N TYR A 382 12.96 8.27 -1.77
CA TYR A 382 11.87 9.19 -1.36
C TYR A 382 12.15 9.89 -0.02
N LYS A 383 12.80 9.21 0.94
CA LYS A 383 13.20 9.79 2.23
C LYS A 383 14.20 10.94 2.11
N ARG A 384 15.05 10.94 1.09
CA ARG A 384 16.01 12.03 0.84
C ARG A 384 15.30 13.30 0.38
N PHE A 385 14.24 13.14 -0.41
CA PHE A 385 13.43 14.25 -0.93
C PHE A 385 12.37 14.75 0.07
N GLY A 386 12.12 14.00 1.15
CA GLY A 386 11.15 14.38 2.18
C GLY A 386 9.70 14.29 1.69
N CYS A 387 9.41 13.50 0.65
CA CYS A 387 8.05 13.25 0.17
C CYS A 387 7.47 11.98 0.82
N LYS A 388 6.14 11.88 0.86
CA LYS A 388 5.43 10.65 1.23
C LYS A 388 5.17 9.83 -0.03
N LEU A 389 5.63 8.59 -0.08
CA LEU A 389 5.39 7.70 -1.21
C LEU A 389 4.14 6.85 -0.95
N GLU A 390 3.17 6.93 -1.85
CA GLU A 390 1.94 6.15 -1.79
C GLU A 390 1.75 5.34 -3.07
N PHE A 391 1.47 4.06 -2.89
CA PHE A 391 1.24 3.12 -3.99
C PHE A 391 -0.24 3.02 -4.32
N VAL A 392 -0.55 3.12 -5.61
CA VAL A 392 -1.91 3.07 -6.15
C VAL A 392 -2.07 1.87 -7.07
N THR A 393 -3.30 1.36 -7.17
CA THR A 393 -3.72 0.25 -8.02
C THR A 393 -4.79 0.70 -9.03
N ASN A 394 -5.03 -0.12 -10.05
CA ASN A 394 -6.03 0.13 -11.09
C ASN A 394 -7.39 -0.51 -10.81
N ARG A 395 -7.69 -0.86 -9.55
CA ARG A 395 -8.94 -1.57 -9.19
C ARG A 395 -10.15 -0.65 -9.07
N SER A 396 -9.93 0.63 -8.76
CA SER A 396 -10.96 1.66 -8.72
C SER A 396 -11.10 2.35 -10.09
N GLN A 397 -12.27 2.98 -10.34
CA GLN A 397 -12.47 3.78 -11.56
C GLN A 397 -11.52 4.98 -11.59
N GLU A 398 -11.31 5.63 -10.43
CA GLU A 398 -10.36 6.73 -10.30
C GLU A 398 -8.91 6.26 -10.49
N GLY A 399 -8.55 5.08 -9.98
CA GLY A 399 -7.25 4.47 -10.18
C GLY A 399 -7.00 4.10 -11.64
N LEU A 400 -8.01 3.60 -12.34
CA LEU A 400 -7.92 3.36 -13.79
C LEU A 400 -7.61 4.66 -14.53
N ASN A 401 -8.36 5.74 -14.26
CA ASN A 401 -8.13 7.05 -14.88
C ASN A 401 -6.73 7.59 -14.58
N PHE A 402 -6.23 7.41 -13.36
CA PHE A 402 -4.87 7.81 -12.99
C PHE A 402 -3.81 7.00 -13.78
N CYS A 403 -3.99 5.69 -13.92
CA CYS A 403 -3.05 4.82 -14.63
C CYS A 403 -3.05 5.04 -16.13
N THR A 404 -4.23 5.07 -16.78
CA THR A 404 -4.34 5.16 -18.24
C THR A 404 -4.36 6.60 -18.76
N GLY A 405 -4.90 7.54 -17.98
CA GLY A 405 -5.05 8.93 -18.40
C GLY A 405 -3.85 9.82 -18.08
N LEU A 406 -3.17 9.57 -16.95
CA LEU A 406 -2.10 10.44 -16.43
C LEU A 406 -0.72 9.75 -16.35
N GLY A 407 -0.55 8.61 -17.03
CA GLY A 407 0.72 7.91 -17.12
C GLY A 407 1.15 7.15 -15.85
N GLY A 408 0.29 7.04 -14.84
CA GLY A 408 0.52 6.22 -13.65
C GLY A 408 1.56 6.76 -12.65
N ILE A 409 2.05 7.98 -12.86
CA ILE A 409 2.87 8.75 -11.91
C ILE A 409 2.27 10.15 -11.76
N GLY A 410 2.18 10.62 -10.53
CA GLY A 410 1.87 12.01 -10.24
C GLY A 410 2.19 12.36 -8.80
N GLY A 411 1.97 13.61 -8.44
CA GLY A 411 2.22 14.07 -7.08
C GLY A 411 1.36 15.25 -6.68
N ILE A 412 1.08 15.35 -5.38
CA ILE A 412 0.51 16.53 -4.76
C ILE A 412 1.67 17.39 -4.27
N LEU A 413 1.71 18.64 -4.71
CA LEU A 413 2.76 19.60 -4.39
C LEU A 413 2.41 20.38 -3.11
N ARG A 414 3.42 20.74 -2.32
CA ARG A 414 3.28 21.56 -1.10
C ARG A 414 2.88 23.00 -1.44
N TYR A 415 3.42 23.51 -2.54
CA TYR A 415 3.20 24.86 -3.05
C TYR A 415 3.02 24.80 -4.57
N GLN A 416 2.41 25.84 -5.12
CA GLN A 416 2.18 25.93 -6.55
C GLN A 416 3.53 26.07 -7.28
N LEU A 417 3.73 25.23 -8.29
CA LEU A 417 4.83 25.35 -9.24
C LEU A 417 4.24 25.70 -10.61
N LEU A 418 4.81 26.71 -11.24
CA LEU A 418 4.60 26.95 -12.67
C LEU A 418 5.61 26.08 -13.41
N ILE A 419 5.24 24.83 -13.65
CA ILE A 419 5.96 23.96 -14.57
C ILE A 419 5.55 24.45 -15.96
N HIS A 420 6.27 25.44 -16.48
CA HIS A 420 5.97 25.97 -17.81
C HIS A 420 6.26 24.87 -18.83
N SER A 421 5.19 24.47 -19.50
CA SER A 421 5.10 23.80 -20.80
C SER A 421 6.30 24.08 -21.71
N PHE A 422 7.32 23.22 -21.64
CA PHE A 422 8.44 23.25 -22.58
C PHE A 422 8.16 22.47 -23.88
N ASP A 423 7.00 21.82 -23.99
CA ASP A 423 6.61 21.01 -25.16
C ASP A 423 5.87 21.77 -26.28
N GLU A 424 5.49 23.05 -26.10
CA GLU A 424 4.75 23.80 -27.13
C GLU A 424 5.62 24.62 -28.11
N LEU A 425 6.96 24.51 -28.08
CA LEU A 425 7.85 25.34 -28.92
C LEU A 425 8.83 24.57 -29.82
N SER A 426 8.62 23.28 -30.03
CA SER A 426 9.35 22.51 -31.05
C SER A 426 8.38 21.91 -32.06
N ASP A 427 7.81 22.75 -32.93
CA ASP A 427 7.42 22.30 -34.26
C ASP A 427 8.25 23.07 -35.29
N ASP A 428 9.03 22.28 -36.01
CA ASP A 428 10.06 22.72 -36.95
C ASP A 428 9.46 23.43 -38.15
N GLY A 429 10.22 24.39 -38.68
CA GLY A 429 9.84 25.14 -39.86
C GLY A 429 9.76 24.29 -41.12
N GLU A 430 8.63 24.41 -41.82
CA GLU A 430 8.58 24.24 -43.27
C GLU A 430 8.22 25.59 -43.93
N ASN A 431 9.23 26.24 -44.49
CA ASN A 431 9.06 27.22 -45.54
C ASN A 431 8.44 26.53 -46.78
N ASN A 432 7.38 27.09 -47.34
CA ASN A 432 7.18 27.09 -48.78
C ASN A 432 6.43 28.36 -49.24
N ASP A 433 7.16 29.17 -50.00
CA ASP A 433 6.76 30.39 -50.69
C ASP A 433 5.55 30.19 -51.62
N ILE A 434 4.56 31.10 -51.58
CA ILE A 434 3.86 31.59 -52.79
C ILE A 434 3.50 33.09 -52.61
N GLN A 435 4.34 33.91 -53.25
CA GLN A 435 4.12 35.21 -53.92
C GLN A 435 2.83 36.01 -53.64
N ASN A 436 3.05 37.22 -53.11
CA ASN A 436 2.16 38.38 -53.29
C ASN A 436 2.22 38.87 -54.74
N SER A 437 1.07 38.97 -55.39
CA SER A 437 0.85 39.88 -56.53
C SER A 437 -0.47 40.63 -56.35
N ASP A 438 -0.36 41.96 -56.32
CA ASP A 438 -1.43 42.95 -56.53
C ASP A 438 -2.40 42.54 -57.66
N ASP A 439 -3.69 42.85 -57.50
CA ASP A 439 -4.45 43.74 -58.40
C ASP A 439 -5.93 43.90 -57.96
N GLY A 440 -6.49 45.08 -58.22
CA GLY A 440 -7.84 45.59 -57.83
C GLY A 440 -9.06 44.76 -58.27
N GLU A 441 -10.31 45.12 -58.00
CA GLU A 441 -10.98 46.42 -57.96
C GLU A 441 -12.27 46.35 -57.12
N SER A 442 -12.84 47.53 -56.86
CA SER A 442 -14.17 47.85 -56.29
C SER A 442 -15.36 47.03 -56.83
N TYR A 443 -16.46 46.94 -56.07
CA TYR A 443 -17.77 47.57 -56.40
C TYR A 443 -18.73 47.52 -55.20
N ASN A 444 -19.44 48.64 -55.00
CA ASN A 444 -20.59 48.85 -54.11
C ASN A 444 -21.73 47.84 -54.38
N THR A 445 -22.67 47.66 -53.43
CA THR A 445 -24.09 48.08 -53.54
C THR A 445 -24.89 47.75 -52.27
N GLU A 446 -25.34 48.81 -51.59
CA GLU A 446 -26.65 49.09 -50.97
C GLU A 446 -27.56 48.00 -50.36
N ASN A 447 -27.95 48.29 -49.11
CA ASN A 447 -29.31 48.38 -48.53
C ASN A 447 -30.34 47.24 -48.66
N HIS A 448 -30.74 46.69 -47.49
CA HIS A 448 -32.10 46.76 -46.90
C HIS A 448 -32.11 45.82 -45.68
N ASP A 449 -32.14 46.31 -44.44
CA ASP A 449 -33.32 46.77 -43.69
C ASP A 449 -34.53 45.83 -43.79
N ASP A 450 -34.73 45.02 -42.75
CA ASP A 450 -35.98 45.06 -41.98
C ASP A 450 -35.84 44.19 -40.73
N GLY A 451 -35.73 44.86 -39.60
CA GLY A 451 -35.99 44.25 -38.31
C GLY A 451 -37.48 43.95 -38.13
N LYS A 452 -37.78 42.94 -37.32
CA LYS A 452 -38.96 42.95 -36.44
C LYS A 452 -38.73 42.02 -35.25
N ASN A 453 -38.63 42.67 -34.09
CA ASN A 453 -39.02 42.19 -32.76
C ASN A 453 -40.26 41.29 -32.82
N TYR A 454 -40.41 40.34 -31.89
CA TYR A 454 -41.36 40.48 -30.78
C TYR A 454 -41.08 39.45 -29.67
N ASN A 455 -41.28 39.96 -28.45
CA ASN A 455 -41.10 39.41 -27.11
C ASN A 455 -41.83 38.10 -26.77
N ALA A 456 -41.33 37.48 -25.70
CA ALA A 456 -42.02 36.90 -24.54
C ALA A 456 -43.14 35.86 -24.76
N GLU A 457 -42.92 34.65 -24.25
CA GLU A 457 -43.33 34.22 -22.90
C GLU A 457 -42.42 33.10 -22.40
#